data_AF-A0A914E4J8-F1
#
_entry.id   AF-A0A914E4J8-F1
#
_cell.length_a   1.000
_cell.length_b   1.000
_cell.length_c   1.000
_cell.angle_alpha   90.00
_cell.angle_beta   90.00
_cell.angle_gamma   90.00
#
_symmetry.space_group_name_H-M   'P 1'
#
loop_
_entity.id
_entity.type
_entity.pdbx_description
1 polymer ?
#
loop_
_entity_poly.entity_id
_entity_poly.type
_entity_poly.pdbx_seq_one_letter_code
_entity_poly.pdbx_strand_id
1 'polypeptide(L)'
;MPRDMHNFAIEVVSEVVTTHRHCGQGGQSQNTGAYLYDDQNICDDINRSFLSKYGGRWFCVAGPHAVFPELPRPPQFIYFEHSAGKGSQKYRIFIYSYDEVEPSDSAPPPAYVEKVSNS
;
A
#
# COMPACT_ATOMS: atom_id res chain seq x y z
N MET A 1 -15.03 -3.58 1.46
CA MET A 1 -14.48 -2.80 2.57
C MET A 1 -15.48 -1.77 3.06
N PRO A 2 -15.62 -1.60 4.38
CA PRO A 2 -16.28 -0.46 5.03
C PRO A 2 -15.64 0.90 4.65
N ARG A 3 -16.36 2.01 4.86
CA ARG A 3 -15.95 3.37 4.41
C ARG A 3 -14.71 3.89 5.14
N ASP A 4 -14.61 3.65 6.43
CA ASP A 4 -13.45 3.97 7.28
C ASP A 4 -12.19 3.23 6.81
N MET A 5 -12.31 1.93 6.48
CA MET A 5 -11.23 1.13 5.92
C MET A 5 -10.84 1.61 4.52
N HIS A 6 -11.80 2.05 3.70
CA HIS A 6 -11.52 2.66 2.41
C HIS A 6 -10.72 3.97 2.55
N ASN A 7 -11.10 4.85 3.49
CA ASN A 7 -10.37 6.10 3.74
C ASN A 7 -8.94 5.84 4.22
N PHE A 8 -8.77 4.91 5.16
CA PHE A 8 -7.44 4.50 5.61
C PHE A 8 -6.59 3.93 4.48
N ALA A 9 -7.19 3.11 3.61
CA ALA A 9 -6.51 2.56 2.45
C ALA A 9 -5.98 3.66 1.52
N ILE A 10 -6.77 4.71 1.28
CA ILE A 10 -6.33 5.88 0.48
C ILE A 10 -5.12 6.55 1.13
N GLU A 11 -5.17 6.80 2.44
CA GLU A 11 -4.08 7.45 3.19
C GLU A 11 -2.79 6.64 3.10
N VAL A 12 -2.85 5.36 3.47
CA VAL A 12 -1.69 4.45 3.47
C VAL A 12 -1.11 4.29 2.07
N VAL A 13 -1.94 4.03 1.06
CA VAL A 13 -1.45 3.84 -0.31
C VAL A 13 -0.80 5.12 -0.83
N SER A 14 -1.38 6.29 -0.55
CA SER A 14 -0.81 7.57 -0.94
C SER A 14 0.56 7.80 -0.29
N GLU A 15 0.68 7.54 1.02
CA GLU A 15 1.92 7.68 1.78
C GLU A 15 3.01 6.71 1.30
N VAL A 16 2.69 5.42 1.19
CA VAL A 16 3.63 4.36 0.82
C VAL A 16 4.12 4.56 -0.62
N VAL A 17 3.20 4.81 -1.57
CA VAL A 17 3.57 5.07 -2.97
C VAL A 17 4.45 6.32 -3.05
N THR A 18 4.15 7.38 -2.30
CA THR A 18 4.99 8.59 -2.28
C THR A 18 6.38 8.31 -1.71
N THR A 19 6.47 7.53 -0.64
CA THR A 19 7.75 7.15 0.01
C THR A 19 8.63 6.35 -0.95
N HIS A 20 8.06 5.36 -1.63
CA HIS A 20 8.80 4.50 -2.55
C HIS A 20 8.99 5.11 -3.95
N ARG A 21 8.25 6.17 -4.31
CA ARG A 21 8.47 6.94 -5.54
C ARG A 21 9.83 7.65 -5.56
N HIS A 22 10.42 7.94 -4.40
CA HIS A 22 11.70 8.64 -4.27
C HIS A 22 12.91 7.72 -4.00
N CYS A 23 12.70 6.44 -3.67
CA CYS A 23 13.77 5.49 -3.36
C CYS A 23 14.47 4.88 -4.60
N GLY A 24 14.07 5.25 -5.81
CA GLY A 24 14.81 4.98 -7.06
C GLY A 24 16.15 5.74 -7.21
N GLN A 25 16.70 6.36 -6.15
CA GLN A 25 18.00 7.03 -6.19
C GLN A 25 19.21 6.08 -6.09
N GLY A 26 19.00 4.76 -5.91
CA GLY A 26 20.08 3.76 -5.89
C GLY A 26 20.44 3.15 -7.25
N GLY A 27 19.72 3.45 -8.32
CA GLY A 27 19.91 2.82 -9.63
C GLY A 27 19.63 3.76 -10.79
N GLN A 28 20.57 4.65 -11.10
CA GLN A 28 20.61 5.28 -12.42
C GLN A 28 20.89 4.21 -13.48
N SER A 29 19.84 3.55 -13.99
CA SER A 29 19.89 2.98 -15.33
C SER A 29 19.60 4.13 -16.30
N GLN A 30 20.65 4.67 -16.91
CA GLN A 30 20.63 5.85 -17.78
C GLN A 30 19.79 5.71 -19.08
N ASN A 31 18.90 4.71 -19.23
CA ASN A 31 18.22 4.45 -20.49
C ASN A 31 16.70 4.22 -20.46
N THR A 32 16.02 4.32 -19.32
CA THR A 32 14.56 4.13 -19.31
C THR A 32 13.89 5.07 -18.33
N GLY A 33 13.08 6.02 -18.83
CA GLY A 33 12.27 6.96 -18.03
C GLY A 33 11.12 6.32 -17.24
N ALA A 34 11.34 5.12 -16.68
CA ALA A 34 10.39 4.39 -15.86
C ALA A 34 10.75 4.59 -14.38
N TYR A 35 9.81 5.09 -13.59
CA TYR A 35 9.91 4.99 -12.13
C TYR A 35 9.83 3.50 -11.77
N LEU A 36 10.92 2.95 -11.26
CA LEU A 36 10.92 1.62 -10.66
C LEU A 36 10.38 1.78 -9.24
N TYR A 37 9.10 1.48 -9.06
CA TYR A 37 8.57 1.25 -7.73
C TYR A 37 9.19 -0.04 -7.18
N ASP A 38 9.44 -0.06 -5.87
CA ASP A 38 9.78 -1.31 -5.18
C ASP A 38 8.46 -2.00 -4.77
N ASP A 39 7.88 -2.75 -5.71
CA ASP A 39 6.56 -3.36 -5.58
C ASP A 39 6.45 -4.22 -4.31
N GLN A 40 7.53 -4.91 -3.92
CA GLN A 40 7.59 -5.75 -2.73
C GLN A 40 7.54 -4.91 -1.45
N ASN A 41 8.40 -3.89 -1.35
CA ASN A 41 8.42 -3.01 -0.17
C ASN A 41 7.10 -2.23 -0.02
N ILE A 42 6.50 -1.80 -1.13
CA ILE A 42 5.16 -1.17 -1.14
C ILE A 42 4.14 -2.12 -0.52
N CYS A 43 4.12 -3.38 -0.95
CA CYS A 43 3.17 -4.35 -0.42
C CYS A 43 3.42 -4.72 1.04
N ASP A 44 4.68 -4.83 1.46
CA ASP A 44 5.02 -5.12 2.86
C ASP A 44 4.59 -3.98 3.80
N ASP A 45 4.78 -2.73 3.41
CA ASP A 45 4.37 -1.56 4.19
C ASP A 45 2.84 -1.42 4.27
N ILE A 46 2.14 -1.64 3.16
CA ILE A 46 0.67 -1.68 3.13
C ILE A 46 0.16 -2.79 4.04
N ASN A 47 0.64 -4.02 3.87
CA ASN A 47 0.19 -5.17 4.67
C ASN A 47 0.43 -4.94 6.16
N ARG A 48 1.59 -4.38 6.54
CA ARG A 48 1.91 -4.04 7.94
C ARG A 48 0.95 -2.99 8.51
N SER A 49 0.62 -1.97 7.73
CA SER A 49 -0.29 -0.90 8.14
C SER A 49 -1.71 -1.42 8.40
N PHE A 50 -2.20 -2.28 7.51
CA PHE A 50 -3.50 -2.93 7.67
C PHE A 50 -3.53 -3.94 8.81
N LEU A 51 -2.51 -4.79 8.93
CA LEU A 51 -2.35 -5.73 10.05
C LEU A 51 -2.36 -4.99 11.39
N SER A 52 -1.63 -3.86 11.48
CA SER A 52 -1.55 -3.09 12.72
C SER A 52 -2.89 -2.45 13.11
N LYS A 53 -3.68 -1.99 12.14
CA LYS A 53 -4.93 -1.27 12.42
C LYS A 53 -6.13 -2.20 12.59
N TYR A 54 -6.18 -3.24 11.79
CA TYR A 54 -7.36 -4.09 11.66
C TYR A 54 -7.12 -5.55 12.05
N GLY A 55 -5.88 -5.92 12.40
CA GLY A 55 -5.52 -7.32 12.63
C GLY A 55 -5.65 -8.18 11.38
N GLY A 56 -5.70 -9.50 11.54
CA GLY A 56 -5.96 -10.44 10.45
C GLY A 56 -4.83 -10.55 9.41
N ARG A 57 -5.05 -11.38 8.40
CA ARG A 57 -4.11 -11.59 7.30
C ARG A 57 -4.47 -10.72 6.11
N TRP A 58 -3.50 -9.93 5.66
CA TRP A 58 -3.64 -9.04 4.52
C TRP A 58 -2.71 -9.45 3.39
N PHE A 59 -3.20 -9.28 2.17
CA PHE A 59 -2.48 -9.56 0.95
C PHE A 59 -2.45 -8.30 0.09
N CYS A 60 -1.32 -8.10 -0.58
CA CYS A 60 -1.12 -7.01 -1.51
C CYS A 60 -0.49 -7.52 -2.80
N VAL A 61 -0.96 -7.00 -3.92
CA VAL A 61 -0.33 -7.17 -5.24
C VAL A 61 -0.20 -5.79 -5.87
N ALA A 62 1.04 -5.36 -6.12
CA ALA A 62 1.34 -4.06 -6.72
C ALA A 62 2.16 -4.23 -8.01
N GLY A 63 2.02 -3.28 -8.93
CA GLY A 63 2.83 -3.24 -10.16
C GLY A 63 2.09 -2.70 -11.38
N PRO A 64 2.79 -2.38 -12.48
CA PRO A 64 2.19 -1.91 -13.74
C PRO A 64 1.36 -3.00 -14.45
N HIS A 65 1.68 -4.27 -14.18
CA HIS A 65 1.00 -5.44 -14.72
C HIS A 65 0.31 -6.26 -13.64
N ALA A 66 0.11 -5.71 -12.44
CA ALA A 66 -0.60 -6.42 -11.39
C ALA A 66 -2.01 -6.81 -11.87
N VAL A 67 -2.35 -8.08 -11.64
CA VAL A 67 -3.65 -8.68 -11.91
C VAL A 67 -4.12 -9.31 -10.60
N PHE A 68 -5.41 -9.17 -10.31
CA PHE A 68 -5.98 -9.84 -9.15
C PHE A 68 -6.02 -11.35 -9.39
N PRO A 69 -5.37 -12.17 -8.54
CA PRO A 69 -5.09 -13.57 -8.86
C PRO A 69 -6.29 -14.52 -8.68
N GLU A 70 -7.35 -14.13 -7.94
CA GLU A 70 -8.31 -15.11 -7.43
C GLU A 70 -9.78 -14.73 -7.61
N LEU A 71 -10.63 -15.72 -7.85
CA LEU A 71 -12.09 -15.66 -7.72
C LEU A 71 -12.51 -16.86 -6.86
N PRO A 72 -13.43 -16.71 -5.90
CA PRO A 72 -14.30 -15.56 -5.64
C PRO A 72 -13.58 -14.37 -4.99
N ARG A 73 -14.16 -13.17 -5.18
CA ARG A 73 -13.62 -11.95 -4.54
C ARG A 73 -13.73 -12.06 -3.01
N PRO A 74 -12.66 -11.74 -2.28
CA PRO A 74 -12.66 -11.72 -0.82
C PRO A 74 -13.65 -10.68 -0.26
N PRO A 75 -14.14 -10.89 0.97
CA PRO A 75 -15.05 -9.96 1.66
C PRO A 75 -14.43 -8.56 1.81
N GLN A 76 -13.13 -8.49 2.06
CA GLN A 76 -12.37 -7.24 2.07
C GLN A 76 -11.51 -7.15 0.82
N PHE A 77 -11.85 -6.21 -0.06
CA PHE A 77 -11.14 -5.97 -1.31
C PHE A 77 -11.16 -4.48 -1.66
N ILE A 78 -10.01 -3.95 -2.08
CA ILE A 78 -9.88 -2.61 -2.66
C ILE A 78 -8.84 -2.61 -3.78
N TYR A 79 -9.08 -1.76 -4.78
CA TYR A 79 -8.24 -1.59 -5.95
C TYR A 79 -7.88 -0.11 -6.11
N PHE A 80 -6.60 0.16 -6.31
CA PHE A 80 -6.07 1.47 -6.63
C PHE A 80 -5.37 1.43 -7.98
N GLU A 81 -5.57 2.51 -8.73
CA GLU A 81 -4.88 2.75 -9.99
C GLU A 81 -4.25 4.14 -9.95
N HIS A 82 -2.93 4.20 -10.16
CA HIS A 82 -2.17 5.44 -10.17
C HIS A 82 -1.44 5.59 -11.52
N SER A 83 -1.47 6.78 -12.10
CA SER A 83 -0.71 7.09 -13.32
C SER A 83 0.77 7.29 -12.99
N ALA A 84 1.68 6.49 -13.55
CA ALA A 84 3.12 6.56 -13.26
C ALA A 84 3.90 7.71 -13.95
N GLY A 85 3.24 8.80 -14.38
CA GLY A 85 3.88 9.94 -15.07
C GLY A 85 3.83 9.89 -16.61
N LYS A 86 4.19 10.98 -17.33
CA LYS A 86 3.86 11.23 -18.76
C LYS A 86 4.08 10.01 -19.70
N GLY A 87 3.01 9.58 -20.40
CA GLY A 87 2.97 8.37 -21.26
C GLY A 87 2.42 7.11 -20.58
N SER A 88 1.65 7.32 -19.50
CA SER A 88 1.62 6.52 -18.27
C SER A 88 1.10 5.09 -18.40
N GLN A 89 1.97 4.11 -18.22
CA GLN A 89 1.54 2.81 -17.71
C GLN A 89 0.82 3.03 -16.37
N LYS A 90 -0.32 2.36 -16.21
CA LYS A 90 -1.13 2.39 -14.98
C LYS A 90 -0.44 1.51 -13.94
N TYR A 91 -0.04 2.10 -12.82
CA TYR A 91 0.42 1.35 -11.65
C TYR A 91 -0.79 0.91 -10.85
N ARG A 92 -0.93 -0.39 -10.62
CA ARG A 92 -2.10 -1.00 -10.00
C ARG A 92 -1.72 -1.56 -8.65
N ILE A 93 -2.60 -1.43 -7.68
CA ILE A 93 -2.43 -1.99 -6.33
C ILE A 93 -3.76 -2.64 -5.94
N PHE A 94 -3.69 -3.90 -5.54
CA PHE A 94 -4.79 -4.67 -4.99
C PHE A 94 -4.49 -4.95 -3.52
N ILE A 95 -5.44 -4.69 -2.64
CA ILE A 95 -5.33 -5.00 -1.21
C ILE A 95 -6.56 -5.79 -0.80
N TYR A 96 -6.35 -6.92 -0.14
CA TYR A 96 -7.46 -7.80 0.22
C TYR A 96 -7.20 -8.66 1.45
N SER A 97 -8.28 -9.13 2.05
CA SER A 97 -8.28 -10.08 3.16
C SER A 97 -9.49 -11.01 3.07
N TYR A 98 -9.27 -12.29 3.36
CA TYR A 98 -10.31 -13.31 3.47
C TYR A 98 -10.90 -13.43 4.88
N ASP A 99 -10.29 -12.76 5.85
CA ASP A 99 -10.74 -12.80 7.23
C ASP A 99 -11.96 -11.87 7.40
N GLU A 100 -12.87 -12.23 8.30
CA GLU A 100 -13.93 -11.31 8.74
C GLU A 100 -13.32 -10.26 9.65
N VAL A 101 -12.99 -9.12 9.06
CA VAL A 101 -12.32 -8.04 9.78
C VAL A 101 -13.36 -7.17 10.50
N GLU A 102 -13.45 -7.31 11.82
CA GLU A 102 -14.15 -6.35 12.67
C GLU A 102 -13.26 -5.10 12.86
N PRO A 103 -13.80 -3.88 12.70
CA PRO A 103 -13.04 -2.68 13.04
C PRO A 103 -12.68 -2.73 14.52
N SER A 104 -11.39 -2.88 14.82
CA SER A 104 -10.93 -2.82 16.19
C SER A 104 -10.93 -1.37 16.65
N ASP A 105 -12.04 -0.92 17.23
CA ASP A 105 -12.11 0.29 18.05
C ASP A 105 -11.17 0.22 19.29
N SER A 106 -10.42 -0.89 19.44
CA SER A 106 -9.45 -1.15 20.49
C SER A 106 -8.03 -1.38 19.96
N ALA A 107 -7.73 -1.09 18.69
CA ALA A 107 -6.34 -1.03 18.25
C ALA A 107 -5.68 0.16 18.99
N PRO A 108 -4.68 -0.08 19.85
CA PRO A 108 -4.02 1.01 20.55
C PRO A 108 -3.51 2.01 19.51
N PRO A 109 -3.64 3.33 19.76
CA PRO A 109 -3.11 4.33 18.84
C PRO A 109 -1.64 4.01 18.54
N PRO A 110 -1.16 4.23 17.30
CA PRO A 110 0.24 4.02 16.97
C PRO A 110 1.08 4.76 18.01
N ALA A 111 1.88 4.01 18.77
CA ALA A 111 2.69 4.56 19.84
C ALA A 111 3.59 5.64 19.21
N TYR A 112 3.40 6.88 19.64
CA TYR A 112 4.18 8.03 19.21
C TYR A 112 5.66 7.74 19.49
N VAL A 113 6.47 7.55 18.45
CA VAL A 113 7.92 7.52 18.59
C VAL A 113 8.33 8.94 18.95
N GLU A 114 8.88 9.12 20.16
CA GLU A 114 9.39 10.39 20.68
C GLU A 114 10.15 11.16 19.60
N LYS A 115 9.75 12.41 19.38
CA LYS A 115 10.57 13.37 18.66
C LYS A 115 11.82 13.62 19.50
N VAL A 116 12.94 13.02 19.10
CA VAL A 116 14.25 13.36 19.65
C VAL A 116 14.52 14.82 19.27
N SER A 117 14.41 15.72 20.26
CA SER A 117 14.88 17.10 20.13
C SER A 117 16.40 17.08 20.30
N ASN A 118 17.15 17.22 19.20
CA ASN A 118 18.56 17.53 19.30
C ASN A 118 18.72 19.02 19.57
N SER A 119 19.43 19.31 20.67
CA SER A 119 19.86 20.64 21.12
C SER A 119 20.90 21.24 20.19
#